data_AF-A0A212DH02-F1
#
_entry.id   AF-A0A212DH02-F1
#
_cell.length_a   1.000
_cell.length_b   1.000
_cell.length_c   1.000
_cell.angle_alpha   90.00
_cell.angle_beta   90.00
_cell.angle_gamma   90.00
#
_symmetry.space_group_name_H-M   'P 1'
#
loop_
_entity.id
_entity.type
_entity.pdbx_description
1 polymer ?
#
loop_
_entity_poly.entity_id
_entity_poly.type
_entity_poly.pdbx_seq_one_letter_code
_entity_poly.pdbx_strand_id
1 'polypeptide(L)'
;WLEVQVAHLTCPQRWVQYLRLLQESIWPDGALPKCPRPVRTPEQKAAAEKQALQSLMGVLPDVIVEILGENKCRLSWSLVLESLHQPLINRHLIYCLWDIILELLELSASAEESAVTNSAADTPGRRASPLNQRPLSHFFEG
;
A
#
# COMPACT_ATOMS: atom_id res chain seq x y z
N TRP A 1 2.97 4.91 19.29
CA TRP A 1 4.31 4.47 18.83
C TRP A 1 4.31 4.21 17.33
N LEU A 2 3.32 3.49 16.79
CA LEU A 2 3.08 3.34 15.34
C LEU A 2 2.87 4.69 14.63
N GLU A 3 1.98 5.54 15.13
CA GLU A 3 1.76 6.92 14.66
C GLU A 3 3.05 7.72 14.40
N VAL A 4 3.99 7.67 15.35
CA VAL A 4 5.25 8.41 15.27
C VAL A 4 6.19 7.79 14.23
N GLN A 5 6.19 6.47 14.08
CA GLN A 5 6.93 5.76 13.03
C GLN A 5 6.34 6.05 11.65
N VAL A 6 5.01 6.02 11.51
CA VAL A 6 4.33 6.36 10.25
C VAL A 6 4.63 7.80 9.88
N ALA A 7 4.44 8.76 10.79
CA ALA A 7 4.77 10.17 10.56
C ALA A 7 6.26 10.38 10.20
N HIS A 8 7.17 9.60 10.81
CA HIS A 8 8.59 9.64 10.47
C HIS A 8 8.88 9.09 9.07
N LEU A 9 8.17 8.05 8.65
CA LEU A 9 8.30 7.43 7.34
C LEU A 9 7.60 8.24 6.24
N THR A 10 6.48 8.89 6.53
CA THR A 10 5.70 9.69 5.56
C THR A 10 6.05 11.19 5.60
N CYS A 11 7.09 11.59 6.33
CA CYS A 11 7.48 12.99 6.39
C CYS A 11 7.91 13.53 5.00
N PRO A 12 7.57 14.79 4.66
CA PRO A 12 7.87 15.38 3.34
C PRO A 12 9.34 15.28 2.92
N GLN A 13 10.25 15.32 3.90
CA GLN A 13 11.69 15.23 3.67
C GLN A 13 12.10 13.84 3.14
N ARG A 14 11.39 12.78 3.54
CA ARG A 14 11.67 11.40 3.12
C ARG A 14 11.03 11.05 1.78
N TRP A 15 9.93 11.71 1.42
CA TRP A 15 9.32 11.59 0.10
C TRP A 15 10.30 11.89 -1.03
N VAL A 16 11.16 12.90 -0.88
CA VAL A 16 12.18 13.21 -1.90
C VAL A 16 13.21 12.08 -2.05
N GLN A 17 13.50 11.34 -0.97
CA GLN A 17 14.39 10.18 -1.01
C GLN A 17 13.69 8.98 -1.66
N TYR A 18 12.43 8.73 -1.32
CA TYR A 18 11.64 7.66 -1.94
C TYR A 18 11.41 7.89 -3.43
N LEU A 19 11.06 9.12 -3.82
CA LEU A 19 10.88 9.48 -5.21
C LEU A 19 12.18 9.33 -6.00
N ARG A 20 13.34 9.66 -5.41
CA ARG A 20 14.65 9.38 -6.03
C ARG A 20 14.95 7.90 -6.14
N LEU A 21 14.75 7.12 -5.08
CA LEU A 21 14.94 5.66 -5.13
C LEU A 21 14.03 5.01 -6.17
N LEU A 22 12.78 5.45 -6.23
CA LEU A 22 11.81 5.00 -7.22
C LEU A 22 12.24 5.41 -8.62
N GLN A 23 12.67 6.66 -8.81
CA GLN A 23 13.21 7.16 -10.07
C GLN A 23 14.39 6.30 -10.52
N GLU A 24 15.41 6.09 -9.69
CA GLU A 24 16.57 5.26 -10.03
C GLU A 24 16.21 3.79 -10.30
N SER A 25 15.18 3.26 -9.62
CA SER A 25 14.73 1.88 -9.84
C SER A 25 14.00 1.69 -11.17
N ILE A 26 13.31 2.72 -11.66
CA ILE A 26 12.52 2.64 -12.91
C ILE A 26 13.33 3.18 -14.10
N TRP A 27 14.13 4.23 -13.86
CA TRP A 27 14.96 4.98 -14.78
C TRP A 27 16.30 5.37 -14.13
N PRO A 28 17.34 4.51 -14.25
CA PRO A 28 18.69 4.91 -13.85
C PRO A 28 19.10 6.18 -14.61
N ASP A 29 19.74 7.14 -13.91
CA ASP A 29 20.09 8.48 -14.41
C ASP A 29 18.90 9.42 -14.71
N GLY A 30 17.70 9.05 -14.28
CA GLY A 30 16.49 9.89 -14.39
C GLY A 30 16.02 10.17 -15.82
N ALA A 31 16.62 9.52 -16.82
CA ALA A 31 16.29 9.70 -18.23
C ALA A 31 15.36 8.58 -18.73
N LEU A 32 14.23 8.98 -19.30
CA LEU A 32 13.42 8.07 -20.10
C LEU A 32 14.27 7.54 -21.28
N PRO A 33 14.31 6.22 -21.55
CA PRO A 33 15.01 5.66 -22.69
C PRO A 33 14.53 6.36 -23.95
N LYS A 34 15.45 7.05 -24.63
CA LYS A 34 15.16 7.77 -25.88
C LYS A 34 14.72 6.81 -26.99
N CYS A 35 15.06 5.53 -26.85
CA CYS A 35 14.63 4.45 -27.70
C CYS A 35 13.63 3.58 -26.95
N PRO A 36 12.55 3.11 -27.61
CA PRO A 36 11.68 2.07 -27.05
C PRO A 36 12.56 0.92 -26.55
N ARG A 37 12.21 0.32 -25.40
CA ARG A 37 12.91 -0.90 -24.94
C ARG A 37 12.98 -1.88 -26.13
N PRO A 38 14.15 -2.50 -26.39
CA PRO A 38 14.26 -3.47 -27.46
C PRO A 38 13.13 -4.48 -27.30
N VAL A 39 12.35 -4.64 -28.36
CA VAL A 39 11.26 -5.63 -28.37
C VAL A 39 11.91 -6.98 -28.08
N ARG A 40 11.48 -7.63 -26.99
CA ARG A 40 12.04 -8.93 -26.58
C ARG A 40 11.99 -9.88 -27.77
N THR A 41 13.09 -10.57 -28.03
CA THR A 41 13.11 -11.62 -29.05
C THR A 41 12.14 -12.73 -28.66
N PRO A 42 11.56 -13.46 -29.62
CA PRO A 42 10.66 -14.58 -29.32
C PRO A 42 11.32 -15.62 -28.41
N GLU A 43 12.62 -15.85 -28.57
CA GLU A 43 13.41 -16.73 -27.72
C GLU A 43 13.51 -16.23 -26.27
N GLN A 44 13.78 -14.93 -26.08
CA GLN A 44 13.80 -14.34 -24.75
C GLN A 44 12.43 -14.40 -24.06
N LYS A 45 11.35 -14.22 -24.83
CA LYS A 45 9.98 -14.35 -24.31
C LYS A 45 9.70 -15.78 -23.85
N ALA A 46 10.04 -16.77 -24.67
CA ALA A 46 9.86 -18.18 -24.32
C ALA A 46 10.72 -18.60 -23.12
N ALA A 47 11.95 -18.09 -23.00
CA ALA A 47 12.81 -18.35 -21.85
C ALA A 47 12.23 -17.76 -20.55
N ALA A 48 11.75 -16.51 -20.61
CA ALA A 48 11.11 -15.85 -19.48
C ALA A 48 9.81 -16.56 -19.05
N GLU A 49 9.01 -17.02 -20.01
CA GLU A 49 7.80 -17.81 -19.74
C GLU A 49 8.12 -19.12 -19.03
N LYS A 50 9.11 -19.88 -19.52
CA LYS A 50 9.56 -21.13 -18.87
C LYS A 50 10.03 -20.88 -17.45
N GLN A 51 10.82 -19.84 -17.23
CA GLN A 51 11.30 -19.45 -15.90
C GLN A 51 10.13 -19.07 -14.99
N ALA A 52 9.19 -18.24 -15.47
CA ALA A 52 8.03 -17.83 -14.70
C ALA A 52 7.16 -19.02 -14.32
N LEU A 53 6.94 -19.96 -15.25
CA LEU A 53 6.16 -21.16 -15.00
C LEU A 53 6.82 -22.08 -13.96
N GLN A 54 8.15 -22.22 -13.99
CA GLN A 54 8.90 -22.92 -12.94
C GLN A 54 8.74 -22.24 -11.58
N SER A 55 8.89 -20.92 -11.52
CA SER A 55 8.68 -20.17 -10.28
C SER A 55 7.26 -20.34 -9.74
N LEU A 56 6.25 -20.27 -10.60
CA LEU A 56 4.84 -20.37 -10.22
C LEU A 56 4.46 -21.78 -9.73
N MET A 57 5.12 -22.81 -10.27
CA MET A 57 5.06 -24.18 -9.74
C MET A 57 5.70 -24.29 -8.35
N GLY A 58 6.82 -23.61 -8.11
CA GLY A 58 7.51 -23.63 -6.81
C GLY A 58 6.77 -22.92 -5.67
N VAL A 59 5.79 -22.07 -5.99
CA VAL A 59 4.94 -21.39 -4.98
C VAL A 59 3.76 -22.25 -4.55
N LEU A 60 3.42 -23.30 -5.32
CA LEU A 60 2.26 -24.11 -5.04
C LEU A 60 2.52 -25.02 -3.83
N PRO A 61 1.62 -25.06 -2.83
CA PRO A 61 1.70 -26.05 -1.75
C PRO A 61 1.59 -27.49 -2.26
N ASP A 62 2.34 -28.41 -1.65
CA ASP A 62 2.38 -29.83 -2.05
C ASP A 62 1.00 -30.48 -2.07
N VAL A 63 0.14 -30.13 -1.12
CA VAL A 63 -1.25 -30.64 -1.05
C VAL A 63 -2.07 -30.31 -2.31
N ILE A 64 -1.85 -29.14 -2.92
CA ILE A 64 -2.57 -28.76 -4.15
C ILE A 64 -2.06 -29.61 -5.32
N VAL A 65 -0.74 -29.81 -5.40
CA VAL A 65 -0.11 -30.63 -6.44
C VAL A 65 -0.54 -32.09 -6.31
N GLU A 66 -0.67 -32.60 -5.09
CA GLU A 66 -1.12 -33.97 -4.82
C GLU A 66 -2.58 -34.20 -5.22
N ILE A 67 -3.48 -33.24 -4.91
CA ILE A 67 -4.91 -33.37 -5.20
C ILE A 67 -5.21 -33.15 -6.69
N LEU A 68 -4.64 -32.12 -7.32
CA LEU A 68 -4.92 -31.77 -8.72
C LEU A 68 -3.99 -32.45 -9.73
N GLY A 69 -2.80 -32.86 -9.30
CA GLY A 69 -1.74 -33.37 -10.15
C GLY A 69 -0.90 -32.27 -10.81
N GLU A 70 0.42 -32.46 -10.83
CA GLU A 70 1.39 -31.49 -11.38
C GLU A 70 1.05 -31.04 -12.80
N ASN A 71 0.66 -31.96 -13.68
CA ASN A 71 0.32 -31.64 -15.08
C ASN A 71 -0.87 -30.66 -15.18
N LYS A 72 -1.89 -30.80 -14.32
CA LYS A 72 -3.06 -29.93 -14.35
C LYS A 72 -2.70 -28.54 -13.83
N CYS A 73 -1.90 -28.48 -12.77
CA CYS A 73 -1.43 -27.21 -12.23
C CYS A 73 -0.50 -26.50 -13.24
N ARG A 74 0.42 -27.22 -13.90
CA ARG A 74 1.26 -26.68 -14.99
C ARG A 74 0.43 -26.10 -16.12
N LEU A 75 -0.58 -26.83 -16.59
CA LEU A 75 -1.47 -26.36 -17.65
C LEU A 75 -2.27 -25.12 -17.22
N SER A 76 -2.76 -25.09 -15.98
CA SER A 76 -3.47 -23.93 -15.43
C SER A 76 -2.56 -22.69 -15.40
N TRP A 77 -1.34 -22.83 -14.90
CA TRP A 77 -0.34 -21.75 -14.93
C TRP A 77 0.10 -21.34 -16.32
N SER A 78 0.18 -22.27 -17.27
CA SER A 78 0.41 -21.94 -18.68
C SER A 78 -0.70 -21.02 -19.22
N LEU A 79 -1.97 -21.35 -18.95
CA LEU A 79 -3.11 -20.53 -19.39
C LEU A 79 -3.11 -19.13 -18.75
N VAL A 80 -2.77 -19.06 -17.47
CA VAL A 80 -2.63 -17.77 -16.77
C VAL A 80 -1.50 -16.95 -17.40
N LEU A 81 -0.34 -17.55 -17.66
CA LEU A 81 0.78 -16.86 -18.32
C LEU A 81 0.44 -16.43 -19.75
N GLU A 82 -0.27 -17.25 -20.53
CA GLU A 82 -0.77 -16.87 -21.86
C GLU A 82 -1.72 -15.67 -21.79
N SER A 83 -2.57 -15.62 -20.77
CA SER A 83 -3.46 -14.48 -20.54
C SER A 83 -2.67 -13.21 -20.19
N LEU A 84 -1.66 -13.33 -19.32
CA LEU A 84 -0.77 -12.24 -18.95
C LEU A 84 0.14 -11.78 -20.11
N HIS A 85 0.26 -12.56 -21.17
CA HIS A 85 0.93 -12.10 -22.40
C HIS A 85 0.05 -11.19 -23.25
N GLN A 86 -1.25 -11.06 -22.97
CA GLN A 86 -2.17 -10.21 -23.73
C GLN A 86 -2.21 -8.80 -23.15
N PRO A 87 -1.88 -7.76 -23.94
CA PRO A 87 -1.79 -6.38 -23.44
C PRO A 87 -3.14 -5.82 -22.95
N LEU A 88 -4.26 -6.29 -23.52
CA LEU A 88 -5.61 -5.87 -23.10
C LEU A 88 -5.97 -6.43 -21.72
N ILE A 89 -5.67 -7.69 -21.45
CA ILE A 89 -5.89 -8.32 -20.14
C ILE A 89 -5.04 -7.59 -19.08
N ASN A 90 -3.77 -7.33 -19.38
CA ASN A 90 -2.89 -6.62 -18.46
C ASN A 90 -3.38 -5.20 -18.17
N ARG A 91 -3.86 -4.49 -19.19
CA ARG A 91 -4.45 -3.15 -19.02
C ARG A 91 -5.65 -3.21 -18.08
N HIS A 92 -6.55 -4.16 -18.28
CA HIS A 92 -7.72 -4.32 -17.40
C HIS A 92 -7.30 -4.68 -15.98
N LEU A 93 -6.35 -5.62 -15.83
CA LEU A 93 -5.81 -6.04 -14.54
C LEU A 93 -5.22 -4.86 -13.75
N ILE A 94 -4.51 -3.94 -14.41
CA ILE A 94 -3.97 -2.73 -13.77
C ILE A 94 -5.09 -1.84 -13.22
N TYR A 95 -6.17 -1.62 -13.98
CA TYR A 95 -7.30 -0.82 -13.49
C TYR A 95 -8.02 -1.52 -12.33
N CYS A 96 -8.24 -2.83 -12.40
CA CYS A 96 -8.83 -3.58 -11.30
C CYS A 96 -7.97 -3.50 -10.02
N LEU A 97 -6.65 -3.64 -10.15
CA LEU A 97 -5.75 -3.48 -9.01
C LEU A 97 -5.79 -2.06 -8.44
N TRP A 98 -5.88 -1.05 -9.32
CA TRP A 98 -6.02 0.34 -8.92
C TRP A 98 -7.31 0.58 -8.14
N ASP A 99 -8.45 0.04 -8.61
CA ASP A 99 -9.72 0.15 -7.91
C ASP A 99 -9.66 -0.49 -6.51
N ILE A 100 -9.05 -1.68 -6.39
CA ILE A 100 -8.85 -2.34 -5.09
C ILE A 100 -7.97 -1.50 -4.16
N ILE A 101 -6.87 -0.92 -4.67
CA ILE A 101 -5.99 -0.07 -3.86
C ILE A 101 -6.74 1.16 -3.37
N LEU A 102 -7.53 1.80 -4.22
CA LEU A 102 -8.34 2.97 -3.84
C LEU A 102 -9.37 2.59 -2.77
N GLU A 103 -10.05 1.46 -2.92
CA GLU A 103 -11.00 0.94 -1.92
C GLU A 103 -10.32 0.68 -0.57
N LEU A 104 -9.13 0.08 -0.58
CA LEU A 104 -8.34 -0.14 0.64
C LEU A 104 -7.87 1.16 1.29
N LEU A 105 -7.49 2.17 0.50
CA LEU A 105 -7.09 3.48 1.01
C LEU A 105 -8.26 4.21 1.66
N GLU A 106 -9.45 4.17 1.04
CA GLU A 106 -10.67 4.75 1.61
C GLU A 106 -11.06 4.07 2.94
N LEU A 107 -11.02 2.73 2.97
CA LEU A 107 -11.28 1.95 4.18
C LEU A 107 -10.28 2.28 5.30
N SER A 108 -9.00 2.49 4.94
CA SER A 108 -7.96 2.86 5.92
C SER A 108 -8.19 4.26 6.50
N ALA A 109 -8.70 5.21 5.72
CA ALA A 109 -8.99 6.56 6.21
C ALA A 109 -10.16 6.59 7.20
N SER A 110 -11.17 5.75 7.00
CA SER A 110 -12.33 5.63 7.92
C SER A 110 -11.97 4.95 9.26
N ALA A 111 -11.01 4.02 9.25
CA ALA A 111 -10.55 3.35 10.48
C ALA A 111 -9.88 4.32 11.48
N GLU A 112 -9.21 5.36 10.98
CA GLU A 112 -8.56 6.37 11.82
C GLU A 112 -9.57 7.34 12.47
N GLU A 113 -10.69 7.66 11.78
CA GLU A 113 -11.74 8.56 12.31
C GLU A 113 -12.56 7.91 13.46
N SER A 114 -12.71 6.59 13.41
CA SER A 114 -13.40 5.82 14.45
C SER A 114 -12.55 5.57 15.71
N ALA A 115 -11.23 5.72 15.63
CA ALA A 115 -10.35 5.68 16.81
C ALA A 115 -10.38 6.99 17.61
N VAL A 116 -10.56 8.15 16.95
CA VAL A 116 -10.56 9.47 17.60
C VAL A 116 -11.87 9.77 18.35
N THR A 117 -13.01 9.25 17.87
CA THR A 117 -14.32 9.51 18.51
C THR A 117 -14.61 8.64 19.74
N ASN A 118 -14.00 7.46 19.84
CA ASN A 118 -14.18 6.58 21.01
C ASN A 118 -13.42 7.03 22.26
N SER A 119 -12.48 7.98 22.16
CA SER A 119 -11.73 8.50 23.31
C SER A 119 -12.41 9.70 24.00
N ALA A 120 -13.48 10.27 23.44
CA ALA A 120 -14.14 11.47 23.98
C ALA A 120 -15.38 11.18 24.86
N ALA A 121 -15.74 9.91 25.08
CA ALA A 121 -17.00 9.54 25.71
C ALA A 121 -16.93 9.14 27.20
N ASP A 122 -15.78 9.25 27.88
CA ASP A 122 -15.68 8.85 29.30
C ASP A 122 -15.18 9.99 30.19
N THR A 123 -16.10 10.87 30.62
CA THR A 123 -15.97 11.60 31.88
C THR A 123 -17.36 11.85 32.48
N PRO A 124 -17.87 10.98 33.36
CA PRO A 124 -19.04 11.29 34.16
C PRO A 124 -18.65 11.98 35.47
N GLY A 125 -18.97 13.28 35.54
CA GLY A 125 -19.47 13.98 36.73
C GLY A 125 -18.78 13.83 38.09
N ARG A 126 -18.15 14.92 38.55
CA ARG A 126 -18.22 15.31 39.97
C ARG A 126 -18.65 16.77 40.09
N ARG A 127 -19.88 16.94 40.55
CA ARG A 127 -20.60 18.21 40.77
C ARG A 127 -20.38 18.67 42.22
N ALA A 128 -20.31 20.00 42.40
CA ALA A 128 -20.46 20.80 43.63
C ALA A 128 -19.29 20.79 44.64
N SER A 129 -18.82 21.91 45.20
CA SER A 129 -19.58 23.08 45.68
C SER A 129 -18.77 24.41 45.67
N PRO A 130 -19.47 25.57 45.80
CA PRO A 130 -18.91 26.93 45.75
C PRO A 130 -18.66 27.53 47.15
N LEU A 131 -18.26 28.81 47.17
CA LEU A 131 -17.99 29.73 48.30
C LEU A 131 -16.50 29.94 48.62
N ASN A 132 -15.96 31.05 48.11
CA ASN A 132 -15.61 32.14 49.02
C ASN A 132 -15.74 33.50 48.30
N GLN A 133 -16.65 34.33 48.79
CA GLN A 133 -16.83 35.71 48.33
C GLN A 133 -16.06 36.66 49.25
N ARG A 134 -15.22 37.53 48.65
CA ARG A 134 -15.05 38.98 48.95
C ARG A 134 -14.46 39.41 50.33
N PRO A 135 -14.04 40.70 50.53
CA PRO A 135 -14.31 41.89 49.72
C PRO A 135 -13.11 42.80 49.36
N LEU A 136 -13.49 43.85 48.62
CA LEU A 136 -12.78 44.98 48.00
C LEU A 136 -12.23 46.04 48.98
N SER A 137 -11.40 46.93 48.39
CA SER A 137 -11.04 48.34 48.74
C SER A 137 -9.54 48.47 49.08
N HIS A 138 -8.71 49.40 48.59
CA HIS A 138 -8.78 50.73 47.95
C HIS A 138 -7.58 50.84 46.96
N PHE A 139 -7.61 51.41 45.76
CA PHE A 139 -7.69 52.83 45.32
C PHE A 139 -6.56 53.77 45.85
N PHE A 140 -5.63 54.14 44.94
CA PHE A 140 -4.75 55.34 44.83
C PHE A 140 -3.78 55.78 45.96
N GLU A 141 -2.46 55.78 45.68
CA GLU A 141 -1.52 56.93 45.68
C GLU A 141 -0.05 56.45 45.64
N GLY A 142 0.81 57.17 44.90
CA GLY A 142 2.27 56.96 44.80
C GLY A 142 2.84 57.40 43.47
#